data_AF-A0A848YV93-F1
#
_entry.id   AF-A0A848YV93-F1
#
_cell.length_a   1.000
_cell.length_b   1.000
_cell.length_c   1.000
_cell.angle_alpha   90.00
_cell.angle_beta   90.00
_cell.angle_gamma   90.00
#
_symmetry.space_group_name_H-M   'P 1'
#
loop_
_entity.id
_entity.type
_entity.pdbx_description
1 polymer ?
#
loop_
_entity_poly.entity_id
_entity_poly.type
_entity_poly.pdbx_seq_one_letter_code
_entity_poly.pdbx_strand_id
1 'polypeptide(L)'
;MRFFHLLNFQHFILYVFPTLAFMLVFGVGLAYSHFKTADSEKRMDEIYGNYPENIQDRNAPFPLVMTLIIVGTLLWGFFYILGNGLLGVII
;
A
#
# COMPACT_ATOMS: atom_id res chain seq x y z
N MET A 1 -21.01 -12.65 -27.81
CA MET A 1 -19.88 -13.58 -28.11
C MET A 1 -18.74 -13.24 -27.15
N ARG A 2 -18.18 -14.21 -26.43
CA ARG A 2 -17.15 -13.96 -25.42
C ARG A 2 -15.80 -13.73 -26.11
N PHE A 3 -15.21 -12.54 -25.98
CA PHE A 3 -13.87 -12.27 -26.51
C PHE A 3 -12.82 -12.97 -25.65
N PHE A 4 -12.53 -14.23 -25.96
CA PHE A 4 -11.63 -15.09 -25.18
C PHE A 4 -10.21 -14.52 -25.04
N HIS A 5 -9.71 -13.81 -26.04
CA HIS A 5 -8.39 -13.15 -25.99
C HIS A 5 -8.34 -12.01 -24.98
N LEU A 6 -9.39 -11.18 -24.94
CA LEU A 6 -9.49 -10.06 -24.00
C LEU A 6 -9.65 -10.58 -22.57
N LEU A 7 -10.43 -11.64 -22.39
CA LEU A 7 -10.65 -12.28 -21.10
C LEU A 7 -9.38 -12.94 -20.54
N ASN A 8 -8.62 -13.64 -21.37
CA ASN A 8 -7.33 -14.21 -20.96
C ASN A 8 -6.31 -13.13 -20.58
N PHE A 9 -6.26 -12.02 -21.34
CA PHE A 9 -5.39 -10.90 -21.04
C PHE A 9 -5.78 -10.23 -19.71
N GLN A 10 -7.08 -10.06 -19.48
CA GLN A 10 -7.61 -9.54 -18.22
C GLN A 10 -7.23 -10.46 -17.06
N HIS A 11 -7.42 -11.78 -17.17
CA HIS A 11 -7.01 -12.73 -16.13
C HIS A 11 -5.50 -12.70 -15.88
N PHE A 12 -4.69 -12.71 -16.93
CA PHE A 12 -3.23 -12.65 -16.81
C PHE A 12 -2.77 -11.41 -16.04
N ILE A 13 -3.28 -10.23 -16.40
CA ILE A 13 -2.99 -8.98 -15.67
C ILE A 13 -3.50 -9.04 -14.23
N LEU A 14 -4.70 -9.56 -14.03
CA LEU A 14 -5.34 -9.62 -12.71
C LEU A 14 -4.63 -10.61 -11.76
N TYR A 15 -3.84 -11.55 -12.26
CA TYR A 15 -2.94 -12.37 -11.44
C TYR A 15 -1.55 -11.75 -11.29
N VAL A 16 -0.90 -11.40 -12.41
CA VAL A 16 0.51 -10.95 -12.41
C VAL A 16 0.69 -9.63 -11.67
N PHE A 17 -0.21 -8.67 -11.88
CA PHE A 17 -0.08 -7.34 -11.29
C PHE A 17 -0.15 -7.37 -9.74
N PRO A 18 -1.18 -7.95 -9.10
CA PRO A 18 -1.23 -8.00 -7.64
C PRO A 18 -0.12 -8.88 -7.03
N THR A 19 0.32 -9.94 -7.71
CA THR A 19 1.44 -10.75 -7.22
C THR A 19 2.75 -9.95 -7.21
N LEU A 20 3.06 -9.21 -8.28
CA LEU A 20 4.25 -8.36 -8.32
C LEU A 20 4.15 -7.19 -7.34
N ALA A 21 2.99 -6.56 -7.22
CA ALA A 21 2.74 -5.50 -6.24
C ALA A 21 2.94 -6.02 -4.81
N PHE A 22 2.41 -7.21 -4.49
CA PHE A 22 2.63 -7.86 -3.20
C PHE A 22 4.11 -8.13 -2.95
N MET A 23 4.84 -8.71 -3.90
CA MET A 23 6.27 -8.98 -3.73
C MET A 23 7.06 -7.69 -3.45
N LEU A 24 6.74 -6.59 -4.14
CA LEU A 24 7.36 -5.29 -3.89
C LEU A 24 7.06 -4.77 -2.48
N VAL A 25 5.77 -4.72 -2.10
CA VAL A 25 5.39 -4.22 -0.77
C VAL A 25 5.96 -5.10 0.34
N PHE A 26 5.93 -6.42 0.17
CA PHE A 26 6.46 -7.37 1.12
C PHE A 26 7.99 -7.27 1.24
N GLY A 27 8.70 -7.22 0.12
CA GLY A 27 10.16 -7.07 0.10
C GLY A 27 10.62 -5.77 0.73
N VAL A 28 9.98 -4.64 0.40
CA VAL A 28 10.30 -3.35 1.02
C VAL A 28 9.91 -3.35 2.50
N GLY A 29 8.82 -4.01 2.88
CA GLY A 29 8.42 -4.16 4.27
C GLY A 29 9.38 -4.97 5.14
N LEU A 30 10.01 -6.00 4.58
CA LEU A 30 11.07 -6.74 5.26
C LEU A 30 12.35 -5.93 5.37
N ALA A 31 12.66 -5.11 4.36
CA ALA A 31 13.88 -4.31 4.34
C ALA A 31 13.82 -3.06 5.23
N TYR A 32 12.63 -2.46 5.39
CA TYR A 32 12.44 -1.20 6.10
C TYR A 32 11.18 -1.20 6.97
N SER A 33 11.32 -0.96 8.27
CA SER A 33 10.18 -0.84 9.19
C SER A 33 9.48 0.53 9.10
N HIS A 34 10.25 1.60 8.91
CA HIS A 34 9.77 2.99 8.78
C HIS A 34 10.76 3.81 7.95
N PHE A 35 10.33 5.00 7.49
CA PHE A 35 11.25 5.95 6.84
C PHE A 35 12.28 6.46 7.86
N LYS A 36 13.56 6.17 7.62
CA LYS A 36 14.67 6.66 8.45
C LYS A 36 14.90 8.15 8.19
N THR A 37 14.49 8.98 9.14
CA THR A 37 14.75 10.43 9.14
C THR A 37 15.59 10.76 10.37
N ALA A 38 16.40 11.83 10.35
CA ALA A 38 17.29 12.18 11.47
C ALA A 38 16.58 12.32 12.84
N ASP A 39 15.26 12.56 12.83
CA ASP A 39 14.42 12.69 14.02
C ASP A 39 13.60 11.41 14.34
N SER A 40 13.60 10.41 13.45
CA SER A 40 12.76 9.21 13.62
C SER A 40 13.23 8.31 14.75
N GLU A 41 14.55 8.24 15.00
CA GLU A 41 15.11 7.50 16.14
C GLU A 41 14.75 8.15 17.48
N LYS A 42 14.82 9.49 17.59
CA LYS A 42 14.46 10.22 18.81
C LYS A 42 12.98 10.05 19.16
N ARG A 43 12.10 10.21 18.16
CA ARG A 43 10.65 10.04 18.30
C ARG A 43 10.21 8.62 18.62
N MET A 44 11.06 7.61 18.36
CA MET A 44 10.78 6.22 18.69
C MET A 44 10.88 5.95 20.20
N ASP A 45 11.75 6.67 20.90
CA ASP A 45 12.01 6.49 22.33
C ASP A 45 11.35 7.54 23.22
N GLU A 46 11.02 8.71 22.66
CA GLU A 46 10.37 9.80 23.39
C GLU A 46 8.89 9.49 23.72
N ILE A 47 8.58 9.52 25.02
CA ILE A 47 7.21 9.38 25.54
C ILE A 47 6.59 10.77 25.59
N TYR A 48 5.51 10.97 24.81
CA TYR A 48 4.86 12.27 24.66
C TYR A 48 3.62 12.42 25.56
N GLY A 49 2.94 11.33 25.89
CA GLY A 49 1.73 11.34 26.71
C GLY A 49 1.78 10.31 27.83
N ASN A 50 1.55 10.75 29.07
CA ASN A 50 1.34 9.86 30.22
C ASN A 50 -0.13 9.94 30.63
N TYR A 51 -0.81 8.79 30.55
CA TYR A 51 -2.21 8.64 30.90
C TYR A 51 -2.35 7.81 32.19
N PRO A 52 -3.54 7.83 32.85
CA PRO A 52 -3.82 6.95 33.98
C PRO A 52 -3.54 5.49 33.64
N GLU A 53 -3.27 4.67 34.66
CA GLU A 53 -2.93 3.23 34.49
C GLU A 53 -1.57 2.96 33.80
N ASN A 54 -0.62 3.90 33.86
CA ASN A 54 0.72 3.76 33.24
C ASN A 54 0.69 3.58 31.72
N ILE A 55 -0.38 4.01 31.05
CA ILE A 55 -0.46 4.03 29.59
C ILE A 55 0.41 5.17 29.08
N GLN A 56 1.39 4.82 28.24
CA GLN A 56 2.36 5.75 27.68
C GLN A 56 2.18 5.80 26.17
N ASP A 57 2.09 7.00 25.61
CA ASP A 57 1.99 7.21 24.18
C ASP A 57 3.33 7.70 23.61
N ARG A 58 3.63 7.23 22.40
CA ARG A 58 4.86 7.50 21.67
C ARG A 58 4.50 8.00 20.28
N ASN A 59 5.17 9.06 19.88
CA ASN A 59 4.99 9.61 18.54
C ASN A 59 5.85 8.84 17.51
N ALA A 60 5.67 7.52 17.44
CA ALA A 60 6.48 6.65 16.59
C ALA A 60 6.30 7.00 15.10
N PRO A 61 7.35 6.84 14.27
CA PRO A 61 7.24 7.05 12.83
C PRO A 61 6.27 6.03 12.20
N PHE A 62 5.48 6.50 11.25
CA PHE A 62 4.44 5.69 10.61
C PHE A 62 5.06 4.49 9.84
N PRO A 63 4.49 3.28 9.94
CA PRO A 63 5.07 2.10 9.30
C PRO A 63 5.09 2.22 7.78
N LEU A 64 6.26 1.98 7.18
CA LEU A 64 6.45 2.17 5.75
C LEU A 64 5.56 1.25 4.92
N VAL A 65 5.37 0.00 5.37
CA VAL A 65 4.45 -0.97 4.75
C VAL A 65 3.02 -0.42 4.69
N MET A 66 2.54 0.20 5.78
CA MET A 66 1.21 0.78 5.80
C MET A 66 1.10 1.92 4.79
N THR A 67 2.12 2.78 4.69
CA THR A 67 2.16 3.84 3.67
C THR A 67 2.07 3.26 2.27
N LEU A 68 2.87 2.24 1.95
CA LEU A 68 2.88 1.59 0.64
C LEU A 68 1.53 0.94 0.30
N ILE A 69 0.88 0.29 1.28
CA ILE A 69 -0.45 -0.30 1.08
C ILE A 69 -1.48 0.78 0.78
N ILE A 70 -1.50 1.87 1.56
CA ILE A 70 -2.46 2.97 1.37
C ILE A 70 -2.25 3.61 0.00
N VAL A 71 -1.02 4.03 -0.32
CA VAL A 71 -0.70 4.67 -1.60
C VAL A 71 -0.96 3.72 -2.77
N GLY A 72 -0.55 2.46 -2.65
CA GLY A 72 -0.79 1.45 -3.68
C GLY A 72 -2.28 1.21 -3.95
N THR A 73 -3.10 1.18 -2.89
CA THR A 73 -4.57 1.03 -3.01
C THR A 73 -5.20 2.24 -3.68
N LEU A 74 -4.80 3.46 -3.31
CA LEU A 74 -5.29 4.70 -3.93
C LEU A 74 -4.93 4.76 -5.42
N LEU A 75 -3.68 4.48 -5.77
CA LEU A 75 -3.22 4.45 -7.16
C LEU A 75 -3.96 3.36 -7.94
N TRP A 76 -4.07 2.16 -7.38
CA TRP A 76 -4.78 1.06 -8.04
C TRP A 76 -6.25 1.42 -8.30
N GLY A 77 -6.97 1.93 -7.30
CA GLY A 77 -8.37 2.35 -7.45
C GLY A 77 -8.52 3.45 -8.51
N PHE A 78 -7.65 4.46 -8.49
CA PHE A 78 -7.63 5.54 -9.47
C PHE A 78 -7.44 5.01 -10.91
N PHE A 79 -6.41 4.20 -11.14
CA PHE A 79 -6.12 3.65 -12.47
C PHE A 79 -7.14 2.60 -12.90
N TYR A 80 -7.71 1.84 -11.96
CA TYR A 80 -8.81 0.92 -12.26
C TYR A 80 -10.03 1.67 -12.77
N ILE A 81 -10.45 2.74 -12.09
CA ILE A 81 -11.58 3.58 -12.54
C ILE A 81 -11.28 4.21 -13.89
N LEU A 82 -10.10 4.80 -14.04
CA LEU A 82 -9.71 5.50 -15.26
C LEU A 82 -9.58 4.52 -16.44
N GLY A 83 -9.01 3.34 -16.22
CA GLY A 83 -8.93 2.28 -17.22
C GLY A 83 -10.30 1.78 -17.65
N ASN A 84 -11.21 1.49 -16.71
CA ASN A 84 -12.57 1.05 -17.03
C ASN A 84 -13.39 2.16 -17.71
N GLY A 85 -13.22 3.42 -17.28
CA GLY A 85 -13.92 4.57 -17.86
C GLY A 85 -13.43 4.95 -19.26
N LEU A 86 -12.11 4.96 -19.49
CA LEU A 86 -11.53 5.29 -20.81
C LEU A 86 -11.67 4.18 -21.84
N LEU A 87 -11.61 2.91 -21.41
CA LEU A 87 -11.77 1.77 -22.33
C LEU A 87 -13.23 1.55 -22.77
N GLY A 88 -14.15 2.43 -22.37
CA GLY A 88 -15.51 2.46 -22.87
C GLY A 88 -16.19 1.12 -22.71
N VAL A 89 -16.53 0.75 -21.47
CA VAL A 89 -17.48 -0.35 -21.24
C VAL A 89 -18.82 0.06 -21.85
N ILE A 90 -19.02 -0.25 -23.13
CA ILE A 90 -20.35 -0.59 -23.63
C ILE A 90 -20.64 -1.95 -22.99
N ILE A 91 -21.44 -1.93 -21.92
CA ILE A 91 -22.02 -3.14 -21.33
C ILE A 91 -22.89 -3.82 -22.37
#